data_AF-A0A6N9H0A2-F1
#
_entry.id   AF-A0A6N9H0A2-F1
#
_cell.length_a   1.000
_cell.length_b   1.000
_cell.length_c   1.000
_cell.angle_alpha   90.00
_cell.angle_beta   90.00
_cell.angle_gamma   90.00
#
_symmetry.space_group_name_H-M   'P 1'
#
loop_
_entity.id
_entity.type
_entity.pdbx_description
1 polymer ?
#
loop_
_entity_poly.entity_id
_entity_poly.type
_entity_poly.pdbx_seq_one_letter_code
_entity_poly.pdbx_strand_id
1 'polypeptide(L)'
;MGLTYRERRERRAARREEWADKRDAKSEESFAGADRIAEGIPPGQPILVGHHSEKGHRRDLDRIDRGMRKGFEHRNMAKHHRQRAAGIRDQLDRSIYRDDTDEAERLRQRIAEREAERDRMKAINREAAKIARAHGIKKRTGHWLHAMTDEQTEKVRAVLVEVCKKVEATKREVSDIMAGLKYNGTLGYPSYALSNLGANIRRDRNRLPAAERRETDRARVREALAAERAEEAAEAAAEAAAAAD
;
A
#
# COMPACT_ATOMS: atom_id res chain seq x y z
N MET A 1 22.53 14.98 -10.64
CA MET A 1 21.41 14.14 -11.14
C MET A 1 20.10 14.72 -10.63
N GLY A 2 19.05 14.75 -11.44
CA GLY A 2 17.71 15.16 -10.98
C GLY A 2 17.08 14.10 -10.07
N LEU A 3 16.06 14.50 -9.29
CA LEU A 3 15.32 13.59 -8.42
C LEU A 3 14.68 12.45 -9.22
N THR A 4 14.69 11.23 -8.69
CA THR A 4 13.96 10.09 -9.25
C THR A 4 12.45 10.28 -9.15
N TYR A 5 11.68 9.53 -9.93
CA TYR A 5 10.22 9.54 -9.89
C TYR A 5 9.71 9.15 -8.50
N ARG A 6 10.35 8.16 -7.88
CA ARG A 6 10.09 7.75 -6.49
C ARG A 6 10.28 8.92 -5.53
N GLU A 7 11.44 9.56 -5.54
CA GLU A 7 11.74 10.70 -4.66
C GLU A 7 10.75 11.87 -4.86
N ARG A 8 10.38 12.17 -6.12
CA ARG A 8 9.37 13.21 -6.40
C ARG A 8 8.00 12.86 -5.79
N ARG A 9 7.62 11.58 -5.83
CA ARG A 9 6.36 11.10 -5.24
C ARG A 9 6.43 11.07 -3.71
N GLU A 10 7.56 10.69 -3.13
CA GLU A 10 7.80 10.77 -1.68
C GLU A 10 7.68 12.20 -1.17
N ARG A 11 8.34 13.16 -1.83
CA ARG A 11 8.19 14.59 -1.54
C ARG A 11 6.74 15.07 -1.63
N ARG A 12 5.98 14.54 -2.61
CA ARG A 12 4.54 14.85 -2.73
C ARG A 12 3.74 14.26 -1.56
N ALA A 13 4.07 13.06 -1.08
CA ALA A 13 3.44 12.46 0.09
C ALA A 13 3.79 13.25 1.37
N ALA A 14 5.05 13.62 1.56
CA ALA A 14 5.51 14.44 2.68
C ALA A 14 4.78 15.79 2.72
N ARG A 15 4.70 16.50 1.59
CA ARG A 15 3.94 17.76 1.49
C ARG A 15 2.46 17.59 1.84
N ARG A 16 1.86 16.43 1.51
CA ARG A 16 0.47 16.14 1.87
C ARG A 16 0.32 15.95 3.37
N GLU A 17 1.26 15.30 4.05
CA GLU A 17 1.27 15.23 5.52
C GLU A 17 1.41 16.62 6.14
N GLU A 18 2.35 17.44 5.67
CA GLU A 18 2.49 18.82 6.16
C GLU A 18 1.19 19.63 6.02
N TRP A 19 0.46 19.43 4.93
CA TRP A 19 -0.86 20.05 4.75
C TRP A 19 -1.90 19.47 5.69
N ALA A 20 -1.85 18.17 6.01
CA ALA A 20 -2.73 17.57 6.98
C ALA A 20 -2.49 18.15 8.38
N ASP A 21 -1.23 18.26 8.80
CA ASP A 21 -0.87 18.76 10.12
C ASP A 21 -1.25 20.24 10.28
N LYS A 22 -1.02 21.06 9.24
CA LYS A 22 -1.51 22.44 9.20
C LYS A 22 -3.03 22.55 9.28
N ARG A 23 -3.77 21.55 8.77
CA ARG A 23 -5.24 21.52 8.85
C ARG A 23 -5.71 21.08 10.22
N ASP A 24 -5.05 20.12 10.86
CA ASP A 24 -5.36 19.73 12.24
C ASP A 24 -5.12 20.88 13.21
N ALA A 25 -3.99 21.59 13.10
CA ALA A 25 -3.73 22.78 13.93
C ALA A 25 -4.85 23.83 13.80
N LYS A 26 -5.36 24.08 12.58
CA LYS A 26 -6.50 24.97 12.36
C LYS A 26 -7.82 24.41 12.89
N SER A 27 -7.98 23.09 12.87
CA SER A 27 -9.14 22.42 13.46
C SER A 27 -9.15 22.65 14.96
N GLU A 28 -8.03 22.40 15.62
CA GLU A 28 -7.83 22.60 17.06
C GLU A 28 -8.04 24.06 17.45
N GLU A 29 -7.46 25.00 16.70
CA GLU A 29 -7.68 26.44 16.90
C GLU A 29 -9.17 26.81 16.79
N SER A 30 -9.90 26.25 15.83
CA SER A 30 -11.32 26.53 15.65
C SER A 30 -12.17 25.96 16.78
N PHE A 31 -11.87 24.74 17.24
CA PHE A 31 -12.54 24.13 18.38
C PHE A 31 -12.23 24.88 19.68
N ALA A 32 -10.97 25.18 19.98
CA ALA A 32 -10.58 25.97 21.14
C ALA A 32 -11.16 27.39 21.12
N GLY A 33 -11.37 27.97 19.94
CA GLY A 33 -12.09 29.23 19.77
C GLY A 33 -13.57 29.11 20.14
N ALA A 34 -14.25 28.04 19.73
CA ALA A 34 -15.63 27.77 20.08
C ALA A 34 -15.78 27.47 21.58
N ASP A 35 -14.89 26.65 22.15
CA ASP A 35 -14.90 26.28 23.57
C ASP A 35 -14.75 27.51 24.47
N ARG A 36 -13.82 28.43 24.16
CA ARG A 36 -13.66 29.68 24.92
C ARG A 36 -14.92 30.56 24.93
N ILE A 37 -15.72 30.54 23.87
CA ILE A 37 -16.99 31.27 23.84
C ILE A 37 -18.04 30.51 24.66
N ALA A 38 -18.07 29.18 24.56
CA ALA A 38 -18.99 28.33 25.30
C ALA A 38 -18.76 28.38 26.83
N GLU A 39 -17.50 28.52 27.28
CA GLU A 39 -17.15 28.73 28.69
C GLU A 39 -17.81 29.98 29.30
N GLY A 40 -18.12 30.98 28.48
CA GLY A 40 -18.85 32.18 28.89
C GLY A 40 -20.37 31.99 29.03
N ILE A 41 -20.91 30.82 28.64
CA ILE A 41 -22.35 30.51 28.68
C ILE A 41 -22.59 29.46 29.77
N PRO A 42 -23.31 29.80 30.86
CA PRO A 42 -23.72 28.83 31.86
C PRO A 42 -24.45 27.62 31.24
N PRO A 43 -24.07 26.38 31.58
CA PRO A 43 -24.70 25.19 31.03
C PRO A 43 -26.20 25.15 31.28
N GLY A 44 -26.98 24.87 30.22
CA GLY A 44 -28.44 24.77 30.30
C GLY A 44 -29.18 26.11 30.40
N GLN A 45 -28.49 27.25 30.29
CA GLN A 45 -29.16 28.56 30.31
C GLN A 45 -30.06 28.72 29.06
N PRO A 46 -31.37 28.96 29.21
CA PRO A 46 -32.25 29.22 28.08
C PRO A 46 -31.98 30.61 27.47
N ILE A 47 -32.32 30.77 26.18
CA ILE A 47 -32.32 32.10 25.56
C ILE A 47 -33.48 32.91 26.15
N LEU A 48 -33.16 34.00 26.83
CA LEU A 48 -34.14 34.91 27.42
C LEU A 48 -34.73 35.81 26.32
N VAL A 49 -35.81 35.38 25.68
CA VAL A 49 -36.48 36.11 24.59
C VAL A 49 -37.04 37.44 25.10
N GLY A 50 -36.78 38.54 24.38
CA GLY A 50 -37.20 39.90 24.73
C GLY A 50 -36.28 40.62 25.72
N HIS A 51 -35.26 39.95 26.26
CA HIS A 51 -34.29 40.54 27.19
C HIS A 51 -33.12 41.19 26.43
N HIS A 52 -32.49 42.21 27.01
CA HIS A 52 -31.36 42.92 26.39
C HIS A 52 -30.15 42.01 26.06
N SER A 53 -30.00 40.90 26.77
CA SER A 53 -28.93 39.90 26.54
C SER A 53 -29.23 38.90 25.41
N GLU A 54 -30.47 38.83 24.91
CA GLU A 54 -30.90 37.86 23.88
C GLU A 54 -30.00 37.92 22.63
N LYS A 55 -29.73 39.13 22.15
CA LYS A 55 -28.91 39.36 20.95
C LYS A 55 -27.44 38.98 21.17
N GLY A 56 -26.94 39.06 22.39
CA GLY A 56 -25.59 38.58 22.74
C GLY A 56 -25.55 37.06 22.69
N HIS A 57 -26.43 36.43 23.45
CA HIS A 57 -26.52 34.97 23.56
C HIS A 57 -26.67 34.30 22.17
N ARG A 58 -27.60 34.78 21.33
CA ARG A 58 -27.75 34.22 19.97
C ARG A 58 -26.49 34.35 19.10
N ARG A 59 -25.78 35.47 19.20
CA ARG A 59 -24.54 35.66 18.43
C ARG A 59 -23.43 34.74 18.92
N ASP A 60 -23.33 34.49 20.21
CA ASP A 60 -22.30 33.61 20.77
C ASP A 60 -22.56 32.16 20.39
N LEU A 61 -23.82 31.69 20.44
CA LEU A 61 -24.20 30.37 19.90
C LEU A 61 -23.89 30.23 18.41
N ASP A 62 -24.19 31.25 17.60
CA ASP A 62 -23.87 31.25 16.18
C ASP A 62 -22.35 31.27 15.90
N ARG A 63 -21.56 31.93 16.74
CA ARG A 63 -20.09 31.89 16.66
C ARG A 63 -19.55 30.51 17.02
N ILE A 64 -20.10 29.88 18.07
CA ILE A 64 -19.76 28.50 18.47
C ILE A 64 -20.07 27.54 17.31
N ASP A 65 -21.28 27.58 16.74
CA ASP A 65 -21.67 26.70 15.62
C ASP A 65 -20.71 26.86 14.43
N ARG A 66 -20.40 28.10 14.04
CA ARG A 66 -19.46 28.38 12.96
C ARG A 66 -18.05 27.89 13.26
N GLY A 67 -17.57 28.08 14.49
CA GLY A 67 -16.27 27.57 14.94
C GLY A 67 -16.20 26.04 14.88
N MET A 68 -17.23 25.37 15.39
CA MET A 68 -17.35 23.91 15.36
C MET A 68 -17.40 23.38 13.93
N ARG A 69 -18.25 23.96 13.06
CA ARG A 69 -18.36 23.56 11.66
C ARG A 69 -17.02 23.69 10.93
N LYS A 70 -16.34 24.83 11.10
CA LYS A 70 -15.02 25.08 10.52
C LYS A 70 -13.96 24.12 11.04
N GLY A 71 -14.01 23.79 12.33
CA GLY A 71 -13.14 22.77 12.93
C GLY A 71 -13.32 21.41 12.24
N PHE A 72 -14.56 20.94 12.11
CA PHE A 72 -14.84 19.68 11.40
C PHE A 72 -14.41 19.71 9.92
N GLU A 73 -14.60 20.82 9.21
CA GLU A 73 -14.11 20.99 7.84
C GLU A 73 -12.59 20.83 7.75
N HIS A 74 -11.86 21.46 8.66
CA HIS A 74 -10.40 21.36 8.73
C HIS A 74 -9.95 19.93 9.08
N ARG A 75 -10.56 19.29 10.07
CA ARG A 75 -10.29 17.89 10.42
C ARG A 75 -10.54 16.93 9.27
N ASN A 76 -11.64 17.10 8.54
CA ASN A 76 -11.97 16.29 7.37
C ASN A 76 -10.94 16.49 6.25
N MET A 77 -10.48 17.73 6.04
CA MET A 77 -9.43 18.03 5.06
C MET A 77 -8.09 17.43 5.46
N ALA A 78 -7.74 17.43 6.76
CA ALA A 78 -6.55 16.77 7.27
C ALA A 78 -6.59 15.27 6.98
N LYS A 79 -7.69 14.60 7.35
CA LYS A 79 -7.92 13.18 7.04
C LYS A 79 -7.80 12.89 5.54
N HIS A 80 -8.37 13.75 4.69
CA HIS A 80 -8.25 13.61 3.24
C HIS A 80 -6.79 13.65 2.78
N HIS A 81 -6.00 14.62 3.26
CA HIS A 81 -4.59 14.73 2.90
C HIS A 81 -3.77 13.53 3.38
N ARG A 82 -3.97 13.06 4.61
CA ARG A 82 -3.34 11.83 5.12
C ARG A 82 -3.68 10.61 4.30
N GLN A 83 -4.96 10.41 3.97
CA GLN A 83 -5.39 9.29 3.12
C GLN A 83 -4.71 9.33 1.75
N ARG A 84 -4.55 10.53 1.16
CA ARG A 84 -3.85 10.69 -0.11
C ARG A 84 -2.34 10.45 0.02
N ALA A 85 -1.73 10.86 1.12
CA ALA A 85 -0.31 10.58 1.40
C ALA A 85 -0.08 9.07 1.56
N ALA A 86 -0.90 8.41 2.38
CA ALA A 86 -0.88 6.95 2.56
C ALA A 86 -1.03 6.21 1.22
N GLY A 87 -2.02 6.58 0.40
CA GLY A 87 -2.18 5.96 -0.93
C GLY A 87 -0.99 6.16 -1.86
N ILE A 88 -0.24 7.27 -1.73
CA ILE A 88 1.02 7.45 -2.47
C ILE A 88 2.09 6.50 -1.93
N ARG A 89 2.25 6.38 -0.60
CA ARG A 89 3.22 5.48 0.04
C ARG A 89 2.94 4.02 -0.32
N ASP A 90 1.69 3.57 -0.19
CA ASP A 90 1.30 2.21 -0.55
C ASP A 90 1.59 1.89 -2.02
N GLN A 91 1.49 2.88 -2.91
CA GLN A 91 1.85 2.72 -4.32
C GLN A 91 3.37 2.61 -4.50
N LEU A 92 4.14 3.43 -3.79
CA LEU A 92 5.60 3.42 -3.83
C LEU A 92 6.17 2.09 -3.34
N ASP A 93 5.61 1.51 -2.28
CA ASP A 93 6.08 0.25 -1.72
C ASP A 93 5.93 -0.90 -2.73
N ARG A 94 4.80 -0.93 -3.44
CA ARG A 94 4.45 -2.01 -4.40
C ARG A 94 5.04 -1.82 -5.80
N SER A 95 5.47 -0.61 -6.15
CA SER A 95 5.94 -0.27 -7.49
C SER A 95 7.45 -0.33 -7.59
N ILE A 96 7.96 -0.76 -8.76
CA ILE A 96 9.39 -0.71 -9.12
C ILE A 96 9.50 0.22 -10.32
N TYR A 97 10.17 1.36 -10.17
CA TYR A 97 10.32 2.37 -11.22
C TYR A 97 11.62 2.19 -11.99
N ARG A 98 11.70 2.79 -13.18
CA ARG A 98 12.86 2.65 -14.09
C ARG A 98 14.07 3.47 -13.62
N ASP A 99 13.81 4.54 -12.89
CA ASP A 99 14.82 5.44 -12.34
C ASP A 99 15.19 5.11 -10.88
N ASP A 100 14.60 4.06 -10.30
CA ASP A 100 15.03 3.51 -9.02
C ASP A 100 16.47 2.98 -9.14
N THR A 101 17.30 3.20 -8.11
CA THR A 101 18.70 2.75 -8.06
C THR A 101 18.82 1.25 -7.88
N ASP A 102 17.84 0.64 -7.23
CA ASP A 102 17.72 -0.78 -6.90
C ASP A 102 16.77 -1.53 -7.87
N GLU A 103 16.50 -0.97 -9.05
CA GLU A 103 15.53 -1.51 -10.00
C GLU A 103 15.80 -3.00 -10.33
N ALA A 104 17.04 -3.36 -10.66
CA ALA A 104 17.35 -4.73 -11.08
C ALA A 104 17.27 -5.71 -9.90
N GLU A 105 17.79 -5.33 -8.74
CA GLU A 105 17.71 -6.12 -7.50
C GLU A 105 16.25 -6.44 -7.16
N ARG A 106 15.39 -5.43 -7.09
CA ARG A 106 13.96 -5.62 -6.79
C ARG A 106 13.24 -6.45 -7.83
N LEU A 107 13.61 -6.35 -9.12
CA LEU A 107 13.07 -7.21 -10.16
C LEU A 107 13.49 -8.67 -9.96
N ARG A 108 14.76 -8.95 -9.64
CA ARG A 108 15.24 -10.32 -9.37
C ARG A 108 14.50 -10.93 -8.19
N GLN A 109 14.37 -10.18 -7.08
CA GLN A 109 13.63 -10.63 -5.91
C GLN A 109 12.17 -10.95 -6.27
N ARG A 110 11.48 -10.03 -6.95
CA ARG A 110 10.07 -10.22 -7.33
C ARG A 110 9.87 -11.38 -8.31
N ILE A 111 10.83 -11.64 -9.18
CA ILE A 111 10.84 -12.81 -10.07
C ILE A 111 10.96 -14.09 -9.23
N ALA A 112 11.94 -14.16 -8.33
CA ALA A 112 12.19 -15.33 -7.47
C ALA A 112 10.98 -15.65 -6.57
N GLU A 113 10.40 -14.63 -5.93
CA GLU A 113 9.19 -14.77 -5.10
C GLU A 113 8.02 -15.35 -5.89
N ARG A 114 7.76 -14.82 -7.10
CA ARG A 114 6.66 -15.29 -7.95
C ARG A 114 6.91 -16.68 -8.51
N GLU A 115 8.16 -17.05 -8.76
CA GLU A 115 8.52 -18.40 -9.19
C GLU A 115 8.28 -19.41 -8.07
N ALA A 116 8.71 -19.10 -6.85
CA ALA A 116 8.41 -19.89 -5.67
C ALA A 116 6.91 -20.02 -5.44
N GLU A 117 6.15 -18.92 -5.55
CA GLU A 117 4.68 -18.91 -5.45
C GLU A 117 4.03 -19.80 -6.51
N ARG A 118 4.44 -19.66 -7.78
CA ARG A 118 3.92 -20.49 -8.88
C ARG A 118 4.19 -21.97 -8.63
N ASP A 119 5.40 -22.31 -8.18
CA ASP A 119 5.80 -23.70 -8.00
C ASP A 119 5.12 -24.32 -6.77
N ARG A 120 4.89 -23.52 -5.72
CA ARG A 120 4.02 -23.87 -4.57
C ARG A 120 2.58 -24.12 -5.01
N MET A 121 1.98 -23.22 -5.80
CA MET A 121 0.62 -23.41 -6.34
C MET A 121 0.52 -24.67 -7.21
N LYS A 122 1.54 -24.95 -8.04
CA LYS A 122 1.61 -26.20 -8.82
C LYS A 122 1.69 -27.43 -7.94
N ALA A 123 2.49 -27.40 -6.86
CA ALA A 123 2.58 -28.50 -5.91
C ALA A 123 1.23 -28.80 -5.26
N ILE A 124 0.55 -27.76 -4.76
CA ILE A 124 -0.80 -27.87 -4.21
C ILE A 124 -1.77 -28.44 -5.25
N ASN A 125 -1.72 -27.95 -6.49
CA ASN A 125 -2.56 -28.43 -7.58
C ASN A 125 -2.30 -29.88 -7.99
N ARG A 126 -1.09 -30.40 -7.76
CA ARG A 126 -0.74 -31.82 -7.97
C ARG A 126 -1.33 -32.68 -6.86
N GLU A 127 -1.16 -32.28 -5.60
CA GLU A 127 -1.72 -33.02 -4.46
C GLU A 127 -3.25 -33.01 -4.48
N ALA A 128 -3.88 -31.86 -4.77
CA ALA A 128 -5.31 -31.78 -4.97
C ALA A 128 -5.81 -32.71 -6.07
N ALA A 129 -5.06 -32.86 -7.16
CA ALA A 129 -5.42 -33.79 -8.23
C ALA A 129 -5.33 -35.26 -7.79
N LYS A 130 -4.34 -35.63 -6.97
CA LYS A 130 -4.20 -36.99 -6.44
C LYS A 130 -5.33 -37.33 -5.48
N ILE A 131 -5.58 -36.47 -4.50
CA ILE A 131 -6.61 -36.69 -3.47
C ILE A 131 -8.00 -36.70 -4.13
N ALA A 132 -8.29 -35.75 -5.02
CA ALA A 132 -9.58 -35.73 -5.72
C ALA A 132 -9.84 -37.03 -6.50
N ARG A 133 -8.82 -37.58 -7.19
CA ARG A 133 -8.94 -38.88 -7.89
C ARG A 133 -9.20 -40.03 -6.94
N ALA A 134 -8.51 -40.08 -5.80
CA ALA A 134 -8.72 -41.13 -4.78
C ALA A 134 -10.16 -41.14 -4.25
N HIS A 135 -10.80 -39.97 -4.18
CA HIS A 135 -12.20 -39.80 -3.75
C HIS A 135 -13.23 -39.86 -4.89
N GLY A 136 -12.80 -40.13 -6.13
CA GLY A 136 -13.67 -40.16 -7.31
C GLY A 136 -14.22 -38.78 -7.73
N ILE A 137 -13.58 -37.69 -7.31
CA ILE A 137 -14.00 -36.31 -7.57
C ILE A 137 -13.19 -35.72 -8.74
N LYS A 138 -13.87 -35.04 -9.67
CA LYS A 138 -13.20 -34.28 -10.73
C LYS A 138 -12.59 -33.01 -10.16
N LYS A 139 -11.32 -32.72 -10.52
CA LYS A 139 -10.57 -31.53 -10.06
C LYS A 139 -11.29 -30.21 -10.35
N ARG A 140 -11.98 -30.13 -11.49
CA ARG A 140 -12.92 -29.05 -11.82
C ARG A 140 -14.32 -29.60 -11.62
N THR A 141 -14.90 -29.29 -10.47
CA THR A 141 -16.32 -29.54 -10.25
C THR A 141 -17.08 -28.53 -11.09
N GLY A 142 -17.66 -28.97 -12.21
CA GLY A 142 -18.37 -28.10 -13.16
C GLY A 142 -19.64 -27.42 -12.60
N HIS A 143 -19.93 -27.60 -11.31
CA HIS A 143 -21.07 -27.03 -10.62
C HIS A 143 -20.57 -25.94 -9.67
N TRP A 144 -21.14 -24.75 -9.81
CA TRP A 144 -21.02 -23.71 -8.79
C TRP A 144 -21.47 -24.29 -7.45
N LEU A 145 -20.82 -23.94 -6.33
CA LEU A 145 -21.13 -24.50 -5.02
C LEU A 145 -22.62 -24.41 -4.68
N HIS A 146 -23.29 -23.36 -5.16
CA HIS A 146 -24.73 -23.12 -5.03
C HIS A 146 -25.63 -24.08 -5.82
N ALA A 147 -25.06 -24.86 -6.73
CA ALA A 147 -25.75 -25.86 -7.55
C ALA A 147 -25.42 -27.31 -7.12
N MET A 148 -24.67 -27.49 -6.03
CA MET A 148 -24.39 -28.79 -5.43
C MET A 148 -25.43 -29.11 -4.35
N THR A 149 -25.70 -30.40 -4.13
CA THR A 149 -26.40 -30.82 -2.91
C THR A 149 -25.53 -30.57 -1.68
N ASP A 150 -26.15 -30.54 -0.50
CA ASP A 150 -25.40 -30.40 0.76
C ASP A 150 -24.39 -31.55 0.95
N GLU A 151 -24.78 -32.78 0.58
CA GLU A 151 -23.90 -33.95 0.62
C GLU A 151 -22.68 -33.80 -0.33
N GLN A 152 -22.90 -33.34 -1.56
CA GLN A 152 -21.82 -33.09 -2.53
C GLN A 152 -20.89 -31.98 -2.03
N THR A 153 -21.47 -30.91 -1.47
CA THR A 153 -20.73 -29.79 -0.90
C THR A 153 -19.84 -30.24 0.24
N GLU A 154 -20.37 -31.06 1.15
CA GLU A 154 -19.63 -31.56 2.31
C GLU A 154 -18.50 -32.50 1.88
N LYS A 155 -18.77 -33.39 0.92
CA LYS A 155 -17.73 -34.28 0.36
C LYS A 155 -16.58 -33.49 -0.28
N VAL A 156 -16.89 -32.45 -1.05
CA VAL A 156 -15.87 -31.60 -1.70
C VAL A 156 -15.08 -30.79 -0.67
N ARG A 157 -15.73 -30.26 0.38
CA ARG A 157 -15.07 -29.56 1.49
C ARG A 157 -14.15 -30.47 2.27
N ALA A 158 -14.58 -31.70 2.58
CA ALA A 158 -13.75 -32.69 3.27
C ALA A 158 -12.46 -33.00 2.49
N VAL A 159 -12.58 -33.21 1.17
CA VAL A 159 -11.40 -33.37 0.29
C VAL A 159 -10.49 -32.15 0.33
N LEU A 160 -11.05 -30.94 0.33
CA LEU A 160 -10.25 -29.73 0.40
C LEU A 160 -9.51 -29.58 1.74
N VAL A 161 -10.14 -29.95 2.85
CA VAL A 161 -9.51 -30.00 4.17
C VAL A 161 -8.36 -31.01 4.17
N GLU A 162 -8.54 -32.18 3.56
CA GLU A 162 -7.48 -33.18 3.41
C GLU A 162 -6.29 -32.63 2.60
N VAL A 163 -6.56 -31.96 1.47
CA VAL A 163 -5.54 -31.29 0.66
C VAL A 163 -4.77 -30.26 1.49
N CYS A 164 -5.48 -29.36 2.18
CA CYS A 164 -4.88 -28.31 2.99
C CYS A 164 -4.01 -28.87 4.13
N LYS A 165 -4.44 -29.96 4.77
CA LYS A 165 -3.62 -30.68 5.77
C LYS A 165 -2.39 -31.31 5.15
N LYS A 166 -2.54 -32.00 4.01
CA LYS A 166 -1.45 -32.72 3.34
C LYS A 166 -0.32 -31.80 2.87
N VAL A 167 -0.65 -30.60 2.42
CA VAL A 167 0.32 -29.61 1.91
C VAL A 167 0.78 -28.61 2.98
N GLU A 168 0.31 -28.77 4.22
CA GLU A 168 0.55 -27.84 5.32
C GLU A 168 0.25 -26.40 4.89
N ALA A 169 -0.98 -26.19 4.39
CA ALA A 169 -1.38 -24.92 3.81
C ALA A 169 -1.39 -23.80 4.88
N THR A 170 -0.80 -22.67 4.54
CA THR A 170 -0.90 -21.45 5.37
C THR A 170 -2.35 -20.94 5.40
N LYS A 171 -2.69 -20.10 6.39
CA LYS A 171 -4.03 -19.46 6.46
C LYS A 171 -4.41 -18.73 5.17
N ARG A 172 -3.44 -18.08 4.53
CA ARG A 172 -3.63 -17.40 3.24
C ARG A 172 -3.91 -18.40 2.12
N GLU A 173 -3.10 -19.44 2.00
CA GLU A 173 -3.31 -20.47 0.99
C GLU A 173 -4.67 -21.17 1.16
N VAL A 174 -5.09 -21.46 2.39
CA VAL A 174 -6.43 -22.00 2.68
C VAL A 174 -7.51 -21.05 2.15
N SER A 175 -7.39 -19.74 2.42
CA SER A 175 -8.35 -18.74 1.93
C SER A 175 -8.41 -18.71 0.40
N ASP A 176 -7.26 -18.69 -0.28
CA ASP A 176 -7.17 -18.64 -1.74
C ASP A 176 -7.72 -19.91 -2.39
N ILE A 177 -7.42 -21.08 -1.83
CA ILE A 177 -7.91 -22.37 -2.29
C ILE A 177 -9.44 -22.47 -2.10
N MET A 178 -9.96 -22.03 -0.96
CA MET A 178 -11.39 -21.98 -0.68
C MET A 178 -12.12 -21.03 -1.65
N ALA A 179 -11.53 -19.88 -1.97
CA ALA A 179 -12.05 -18.98 -2.99
C ALA A 179 -12.03 -19.63 -4.38
N GLY A 180 -10.98 -20.39 -4.71
CA GLY A 180 -10.90 -21.21 -5.92
C GLY A 180 -12.09 -22.17 -6.05
N LEU A 181 -12.42 -22.88 -4.97
CA LEU A 181 -13.60 -23.74 -4.94
C LEU A 181 -14.90 -22.94 -5.12
N LYS A 182 -15.11 -21.92 -4.28
CA LYS A 182 -16.36 -21.14 -4.24
C LYS A 182 -16.69 -20.47 -5.58
N TYR A 183 -15.69 -19.86 -6.21
CA TYR A 183 -15.88 -19.00 -7.37
C TYR A 183 -15.46 -19.64 -8.70
N ASN A 184 -14.76 -20.79 -8.68
CA ASN A 184 -14.27 -21.41 -9.92
C ASN A 184 -14.50 -22.92 -9.97
N GLY A 185 -15.06 -23.52 -8.90
CA GLY A 185 -15.26 -24.97 -8.81
C GLY A 185 -13.95 -25.75 -8.90
N THR A 186 -12.82 -25.16 -8.47
CA THR A 186 -11.51 -25.80 -8.55
C THR A 186 -11.05 -26.32 -7.19
N LEU A 187 -10.64 -27.59 -7.16
CA LEU A 187 -9.90 -28.14 -6.03
C LEU A 187 -8.43 -27.71 -6.14
N GLY A 188 -8.07 -26.66 -5.41
CA GLY A 188 -6.78 -25.97 -5.47
C GLY A 188 -6.87 -24.61 -6.18
N TYR A 189 -5.78 -24.22 -6.83
CA TYR A 189 -5.68 -22.95 -7.55
C TYR A 189 -6.23 -23.06 -8.97
N PRO A 190 -7.01 -22.07 -9.43
CA PRO A 190 -7.54 -22.03 -10.78
C PRO A 190 -6.43 -21.74 -11.81
N SER A 191 -6.66 -22.17 -13.06
CA SER A 191 -5.67 -22.06 -14.13
C SER A 191 -5.24 -20.62 -14.43
N TYR A 192 -6.16 -19.67 -14.36
CA TYR A 192 -5.85 -18.25 -14.61
C TYR A 192 -4.86 -17.69 -13.58
N ALA A 193 -4.86 -18.16 -12.33
CA ALA A 193 -3.92 -17.69 -11.31
C ALA A 193 -2.48 -18.05 -11.69
N LEU A 194 -2.26 -19.28 -12.15
CA LEU A 194 -0.97 -19.74 -12.68
C LEU A 194 -0.57 -19.00 -13.96
N SER A 195 -1.50 -18.78 -14.88
CA SER A 195 -1.25 -18.02 -16.11
C SER A 195 -0.86 -16.57 -15.81
N ASN A 196 -1.53 -15.93 -14.86
CA ASN A 196 -1.25 -14.55 -14.44
C ASN A 196 0.15 -14.44 -13.82
N LEU A 197 0.51 -15.36 -12.91
CA LEU A 197 1.87 -15.41 -12.36
C LEU A 197 2.91 -15.61 -13.46
N GLY A 198 2.68 -16.55 -14.39
CA GLY A 198 3.57 -16.79 -15.52
C GLY A 198 3.77 -15.56 -16.42
N ALA A 199 2.69 -14.83 -16.71
CA ALA A 199 2.74 -13.59 -17.49
C ALA A 199 3.52 -12.48 -16.74
N ASN A 200 3.30 -12.34 -15.43
CA ASN A 200 4.00 -11.37 -14.60
C ASN A 200 5.50 -11.66 -14.49
N ILE A 201 5.88 -12.93 -14.28
CA ILE A 201 7.28 -13.38 -14.28
C ILE A 201 7.94 -13.05 -15.62
N ARG A 202 7.27 -13.37 -16.74
CA ARG A 202 7.79 -13.07 -18.09
C ARG A 202 7.99 -11.57 -18.30
N ARG A 203 7.04 -10.74 -17.87
CA ARG A 203 7.14 -9.28 -17.98
C ARG A 203 8.37 -8.75 -17.24
N ASP A 204 8.61 -9.24 -16.03
CA ASP A 204 9.75 -8.79 -15.23
C ASP A 204 11.08 -9.30 -15.77
N ARG A 205 11.14 -10.57 -16.21
CA ARG A 205 12.32 -11.12 -16.89
C ARG A 205 12.66 -10.34 -18.15
N ASN A 206 11.67 -9.94 -18.95
CA ASN A 206 11.91 -9.12 -20.14
C ASN A 206 12.43 -7.71 -19.80
N ARG A 207 12.08 -7.18 -18.62
CA ARG A 207 12.52 -5.85 -18.15
C ARG A 207 13.93 -5.88 -17.54
N LEU A 208 14.31 -6.99 -16.91
CA LEU A 208 15.53 -7.11 -16.11
C LEU A 208 16.83 -6.74 -16.86
N PRO A 209 17.11 -7.25 -18.09
CA PRO A 209 18.37 -6.93 -18.78
C PRO A 209 18.57 -5.43 -19.03
N ALA A 210 17.47 -4.70 -19.30
CA ALA A 210 17.55 -3.26 -19.49
C ALA A 210 17.80 -2.53 -18.16
N ALA A 211 17.30 -3.05 -17.04
CA ALA A 211 17.57 -2.52 -15.70
C ALA A 211 19.03 -2.71 -15.30
N GLU A 212 19.57 -3.91 -15.53
CA GLU A 212 20.98 -4.25 -15.25
C GLU A 212 21.96 -3.36 -16.03
N ARG A 213 21.68 -3.10 -17.31
CA ARG A 213 22.45 -2.16 -18.13
C ARG A 213 22.43 -0.76 -17.52
N ARG A 214 21.25 -0.23 -17.19
CA ARG A 214 21.11 1.10 -16.57
C ARG A 214 21.87 1.21 -15.24
N GLU A 215 21.80 0.18 -14.42
CA GLU A 215 22.49 0.15 -13.13
C GLU A 215 24.02 0.15 -13.32
N THR A 216 24.51 -0.64 -14.27
CA THR A 216 25.93 -0.66 -14.66
C THR A 216 26.39 0.70 -15.18
N ASP A 217 25.61 1.31 -16.08
CA ASP A 217 25.92 2.63 -16.65
C ASP A 217 25.95 3.71 -15.55
N ARG A 218 24.99 3.68 -14.62
CA ARG A 218 24.97 4.60 -13.46
C ARG A 218 26.16 4.38 -12.54
N ALA A 219 26.55 3.13 -12.29
CA ALA A 219 27.71 2.81 -11.46
C ALA A 219 29.00 3.36 -12.09
N ARG A 220 29.19 3.17 -13.40
CA ARG A 220 30.33 3.74 -14.15
C ARG A 220 30.38 5.25 -14.07
N VAL A 221 29.25 5.94 -14.29
CA VAL A 221 29.18 7.40 -14.16
C VAL A 221 29.48 7.85 -12.73
N ARG A 222 28.99 7.12 -11.72
CA ARG A 222 29.27 7.43 -10.30
C ARG A 222 30.74 7.30 -9.97
N GLU A 223 31.39 6.25 -10.48
CA GLU A 223 32.81 6.00 -10.30
C GLU A 223 33.66 7.07 -10.98
N ALA A 224 33.36 7.44 -12.22
CA ALA A 224 34.03 8.52 -12.94
C ALA A 224 33.93 9.87 -12.19
N LEU A 225 32.72 10.25 -11.76
CA LEU A 225 32.50 11.48 -10.97
C LEU A 225 33.22 11.45 -9.61
N ALA A 226 33.38 10.27 -9.01
CA ALA A 226 34.10 10.12 -7.76
C ALA A 226 35.62 10.28 -7.97
N ALA A 227 36.14 9.78 -9.10
CA ALA A 227 37.54 9.96 -9.49
C ALA A 227 37.85 11.44 -9.78
N GLU A 228 37.01 12.12 -10.57
CA GLU A 228 37.16 13.56 -10.86
C GLU A 228 37.18 14.38 -9.56
N ARG A 229 36.25 14.12 -8.63
CA ARG A 229 36.22 14.81 -7.34
C ARG A 229 37.43 14.53 -6.46
N ALA A 230 37.99 13.33 -6.55
CA ALA A 230 39.19 12.97 -5.80
C ALA A 230 40.42 13.69 -6.35
N GLU A 231 40.49 13.85 -7.67
CA GLU A 231 41.52 14.64 -8.36
C GLU A 231 41.41 16.13 -7.99
N GLU A 232 40.21 16.73 -8.11
CA GLU A 232 39.96 18.13 -7.69
C GLU A 232 40.32 18.37 -6.22
N ALA A 233 39.98 17.42 -5.33
CA ALA A 233 40.32 17.52 -3.92
C ALA A 233 41.82 17.40 -3.65
N ALA A 234 42.54 16.58 -4.42
CA ALA A 234 43.99 16.44 -4.32
C ALA A 234 44.71 17.71 -4.82
N GLU A 235 44.24 18.30 -5.92
CA GLU A 235 44.76 19.58 -6.43
C GLU A 235 44.54 20.71 -5.42
N ALA A 236 43.32 20.85 -4.88
CA ALA A 236 43.02 21.86 -3.87
C ALA A 236 43.85 21.68 -2.59
N ALA A 237 44.13 20.44 -2.18
CA ALA A 237 44.99 20.15 -1.03
C ALA A 237 46.46 20.54 -1.31
N ALA A 238 46.95 20.30 -2.53
CA ALA A 238 48.29 20.69 -2.94
C ALA A 238 48.45 22.22 -2.99
N GLU A 239 47.45 22.94 -3.53
CA GLU A 239 47.43 24.41 -3.53
C GLU A 239 47.41 24.99 -2.10
N ALA A 240 46.59 24.42 -1.22
CA ALA A 240 46.52 24.84 0.18
C ALA A 240 47.84 24.62 0.93
N ALA A 241 48.55 23.52 0.64
CA ALA A 241 49.88 23.27 1.20
C ALA A 241 50.91 24.27 0.69
N ALA A 242 50.92 24.55 -0.63
CA ALA A 242 51.84 25.51 -1.23
C ALA A 242 51.60 26.96 -0.77
N ALA A 243 50.38 27.31 -0.33
CA ALA A 243 50.06 28.62 0.22
C ALA A 243 50.42 28.78 1.71
N ALA A 244 50.75 27.69 2.39
CA ALA A 244 51.11 27.67 3.82
C ALA A 244 52.63 27.74 4.06
N ASP A 245 53.44 27.52 3.01
CA ASP A 245 54.90 27.69 2.97
C ASP A 245 55.29 29.11 2.50
#